data_AF-A0A7S2UR42-F1
#
_entry.id   AF-A0A7S2UR42-F1
#
_cell.length_a   1.000
_cell.length_b   1.000
_cell.length_c   1.000
_cell.angle_alpha   90.00
_cell.angle_beta   90.00
_cell.angle_gamma   90.00
#
_symmetry.space_group_name_H-M   'P 1'
#
loop_
_entity.id
_entity.type
_entity.pdbx_description
1 polymer ?
#
loop_
_entity_poly.entity_id
_entity_poly.type
_entity_poly.pdbx_seq_one_letter_code
_entity_poly.pdbx_strand_id
1 'polypeptide(L)'
;MATGFVAAVLASDATAVATGAVLGALSRYEIGKKATQTIAADPKRWGHLTGWHTAGINVVGSFFLGGIMSASSASASNPINDRRKLLWGVGFCGSFTTFSTFSVDVMTMLGKGQATRAFSYVLANNVGGFCAAFAGHMMARRIIKGLATK
;
A
#
# COMPACT_ATOMS: atom_id res chain seq x y z
N MET A 1 -24.85 29.91 4.75
CA MET A 1 -23.37 29.90 4.93
C MET A 1 -22.81 28.51 5.27
N ALA A 2 -23.40 27.73 6.18
CA ALA A 2 -22.87 26.41 6.57
C ALA A 2 -22.82 25.36 5.43
N THR A 3 -23.79 25.37 4.51
CA THR A 3 -23.86 24.42 3.38
C THR A 3 -22.74 24.59 2.35
N GLY A 4 -22.33 25.83 2.05
CA GLY A 4 -21.25 26.10 1.08
C GLY A 4 -19.87 25.72 1.60
N PHE A 5 -19.61 25.91 2.89
CA PHE A 5 -18.35 25.51 3.53
C PHE A 5 -18.20 23.98 3.57
N VAL A 6 -19.25 23.25 3.95
CA VAL A 6 -19.25 21.79 3.98
C VAL A 6 -19.02 21.21 2.58
N ALA A 7 -19.67 21.75 1.54
CA ALA A 7 -19.46 21.31 0.16
C ALA A 7 -18.01 21.53 -0.33
N ALA A 8 -17.41 22.67 0.01
CA ALA A 8 -16.02 22.97 -0.34
C ALA A 8 -15.02 22.03 0.36
N VAL A 9 -15.27 21.68 1.63
CA VAL A 9 -14.44 20.73 2.38
C VAL A 9 -14.58 19.32 1.79
N LEU A 10 -15.79 18.85 1.51
CA LEU A 10 -16.02 17.55 0.88
C LEU A 10 -15.35 17.46 -0.50
N ALA A 11 -15.40 18.53 -1.31
CA ALA A 11 -14.72 18.59 -2.60
C ALA A 11 -13.20 18.47 -2.45
N SER A 12 -12.61 19.13 -1.44
CA SER A 12 -11.17 19.08 -1.20
C SER A 12 -10.68 17.72 -0.69
N ASP A 13 -11.48 17.04 0.12
CA ASP A 13 -11.16 15.71 0.65
C ASP A 13 -11.28 14.64 -0.44
N ALA A 14 -12.36 14.71 -1.24
CA ALA A 14 -12.52 13.85 -2.41
C ALA A 14 -11.37 14.03 -3.42
N THR A 15 -10.92 15.27 -3.64
CA THR A 15 -9.78 15.56 -4.53
C THR A 15 -8.49 14.94 -4.01
N ALA A 16 -8.24 15.00 -2.69
CA ALA A 16 -7.08 14.37 -2.07
C ALA A 16 -7.09 12.85 -2.25
N VAL A 17 -8.23 12.19 -1.97
CA VAL A 17 -8.40 10.75 -2.15
C VAL A 17 -8.22 10.37 -3.63
N ALA A 18 -8.89 11.07 -4.54
CA ALA A 18 -8.85 10.77 -5.97
C ALA A 18 -7.44 10.90 -6.55
N THR A 19 -6.72 11.97 -6.19
CA THR A 19 -5.34 12.19 -6.62
C THR A 19 -4.43 11.06 -6.14
N GLY A 20 -4.51 10.71 -4.85
CA GLY A 20 -3.78 9.58 -4.30
C GLY A 20 -4.13 8.27 -4.99
N ALA A 21 -5.42 8.02 -5.23
CA ALA A 21 -5.93 6.79 -5.83
C ALA A 21 -5.41 6.58 -7.27
N VAL A 22 -5.40 7.64 -8.08
CA VAL A 22 -4.85 7.59 -9.43
C VAL A 22 -3.36 7.26 -9.38
N LEU A 23 -2.60 7.96 -8.54
CA LEU A 23 -1.16 7.74 -8.41
C LEU A 23 -0.82 6.33 -7.91
N GLY A 24 -1.54 5.83 -6.91
CA GLY A 24 -1.31 4.49 -6.35
C GLY A 24 -1.67 3.39 -7.34
N ALA A 25 -2.81 3.50 -8.02
CA ALA A 25 -3.22 2.54 -9.04
C ALA A 25 -2.24 2.47 -10.23
N LEU A 26 -1.80 3.64 -10.75
CA LEU A 26 -0.82 3.71 -11.83
C LEU A 26 0.53 3.13 -11.40
N SER A 27 0.98 3.44 -10.18
CA SER A 27 2.22 2.89 -9.63
C SER A 27 2.17 1.37 -9.52
N ARG A 28 1.07 0.81 -8.99
CA ARG A 28 0.84 -0.64 -8.93
C ARG A 28 0.88 -1.27 -10.32
N TYR A 29 0.18 -0.67 -11.28
CA TYR A 29 0.13 -1.15 -12.65
C TYR A 29 1.52 -1.21 -13.29
N GLU A 30 2.29 -0.11 -13.22
CA GLU A 30 3.62 -0.03 -13.82
C GLU A 30 4.63 -0.96 -13.13
N ILE A 31 4.59 -1.08 -11.80
CA ILE A 31 5.47 -2.01 -11.07
C ILE A 31 5.13 -3.46 -11.44
N GLY A 32 3.86 -3.84 -11.47
CA GLY A 32 3.44 -5.19 -11.84
C GLY A 32 3.83 -5.54 -13.28
N LYS A 33 3.64 -4.59 -14.22
CA LYS A 33 4.06 -4.72 -15.61
C LYS A 33 5.57 -4.89 -15.74
N LYS A 34 6.36 -4.00 -15.14
CA LYS A 34 7.83 -4.07 -15.18
C LYS A 34 8.38 -5.33 -14.52
N ALA A 35 7.80 -5.76 -13.40
CA ALA A 35 8.19 -7.00 -12.73
C ALA A 35 7.98 -8.20 -13.66
N THR A 36 6.81 -8.28 -14.29
CA THR A 36 6.50 -9.37 -15.24
C THR A 36 7.43 -9.35 -16.45
N GLN A 37 7.71 -8.18 -17.03
CA GLN A 37 8.64 -8.03 -18.15
C GLN A 37 10.08 -8.41 -17.77
N THR A 38 10.54 -8.01 -16.58
CA THR A 38 11.90 -8.33 -16.09
C THR A 38 12.05 -9.84 -15.87
N ILE A 39 11.03 -10.49 -15.33
CA ILE A 39 11.01 -11.94 -15.14
C ILE A 39 11.03 -12.68 -16.49
N ALA A 40 10.28 -12.19 -17.48
CA ALA A 40 10.25 -12.77 -18.82
C ALA A 40 11.57 -12.58 -19.57
N ALA A 41 12.29 -11.48 -19.35
CA ALA A 41 13.56 -11.19 -20.01
C ALA A 41 14.71 -12.10 -19.54
N ASP A 42 14.72 -12.51 -18.27
CA ASP A 42 15.70 -13.48 -17.74
C ASP A 42 15.03 -14.46 -16.74
N PRO A 43 14.35 -15.49 -17.26
CA PRO A 43 13.66 -16.47 -16.43
C PRO A 43 14.61 -17.30 -15.56
N LYS A 44 15.87 -17.49 -15.97
CA LYS A 44 16.86 -18.24 -15.19
C LYS A 44 17.18 -17.52 -13.89
N ARG A 45 17.30 -16.19 -13.94
CA ARG A 45 17.58 -15.36 -12.75
C ARG A 45 16.34 -15.06 -11.92
N TRP A 46 15.21 -14.74 -12.56
CA TRP A 46 14.05 -14.15 -11.88
C TRP A 46 12.79 -15.03 -11.90
N GLY A 47 12.80 -16.18 -12.59
CA GLY A 47 11.61 -17.02 -12.80
C GLY A 47 10.94 -17.46 -11.49
N HIS A 48 11.70 -17.66 -10.41
CA HIS A 48 11.18 -18.02 -9.09
C HIS A 48 10.25 -16.94 -8.48
N LEU A 49 10.34 -15.68 -8.93
CA LEU A 49 9.48 -14.57 -8.50
C LEU A 49 8.20 -14.41 -9.33
N THR A 50 7.96 -15.27 -10.33
CA THR A 50 6.75 -15.20 -11.15
C THR A 50 5.50 -15.21 -10.26
N GLY A 51 4.61 -14.23 -10.43
CA GLY A 51 3.39 -14.10 -9.63
C GLY A 51 3.57 -13.64 -8.17
N TRP A 52 4.78 -13.31 -7.73
CA TRP A 52 5.03 -12.81 -6.37
C TRP A 52 5.01 -11.28 -6.25
N HIS A 53 4.92 -10.57 -7.37
CA HIS A 53 4.97 -9.11 -7.41
C HIS A 53 3.80 -8.45 -6.67
N THR A 54 2.58 -8.99 -6.75
CA THR A 54 1.42 -8.47 -6.01
C THR A 54 1.63 -8.55 -4.50
N ALA A 55 2.13 -9.68 -3.97
CA ALA A 55 2.48 -9.79 -2.55
C ALA A 55 3.55 -8.77 -2.16
N GLY A 56 4.59 -8.59 -2.98
CA GLY A 56 5.62 -7.56 -2.75
C GLY A 56 5.04 -6.14 -2.70
N ILE A 57 4.17 -5.80 -3.64
CA ILE A 57 3.45 -4.52 -3.69
C ILE A 57 2.62 -4.31 -2.42
N ASN A 58 1.88 -5.33 -1.98
CA ASN A 58 1.05 -5.26 -0.79
C ASN A 58 1.89 -5.08 0.49
N VAL A 59 3.00 -5.79 0.62
CA VAL A 59 3.92 -5.69 1.77
C VAL A 59 4.56 -4.30 1.83
N VAL A 60 5.07 -3.80 0.71
CA VAL A 60 5.66 -2.46 0.63
C VAL A 60 4.61 -1.37 0.91
N GLY A 61 3.41 -1.50 0.36
CA GLY A 61 2.32 -0.55 0.61
C GLY A 61 1.88 -0.56 2.07
N SER A 62 1.84 -1.74 2.70
CA SER A 62 1.53 -1.89 4.13
C SER A 62 2.56 -1.19 5.01
N PHE A 63 3.86 -1.30 4.68
CA PHE A 63 4.92 -0.57 5.37
C PHE A 63 4.69 0.95 5.33
N PHE A 64 4.45 1.51 4.14
CA PHE A 64 4.21 2.94 3.99
C PHE A 64 2.96 3.38 4.75
N LEU A 65 1.86 2.61 4.65
CA LEU A 65 0.62 2.92 5.34
C LEU A 65 0.81 2.96 6.86
N GLY A 66 1.53 1.98 7.44
CA GLY A 66 1.85 1.96 8.87
C GLY A 66 2.63 3.20 9.32
N GLY A 67 3.61 3.64 8.52
CA GLY A 67 4.36 4.88 8.77
C GLY A 67 3.49 6.14 8.66
N ILE A 68 2.66 6.25 7.62
CA ILE A 68 1.76 7.39 7.39
C ILE A 68 0.78 7.55 8.56
N MET A 69 0.17 6.45 9.00
CA MET A 69 -0.77 6.46 10.13
C MET A 69 -0.09 6.80 11.45
N SER A 70 1.19 6.41 11.63
CA SER A 70 1.95 6.81 12.81
C SER A 70 2.27 8.30 12.85
N ALA A 71 2.75 8.87 11.75
CA ALA A 71 3.12 10.30 11.69
C ALA A 71 1.92 11.22 11.91
N SER A 72 0.79 10.75 11.43
CA SER A 72 -0.51 11.37 11.53
C SER A 72 -1.08 11.47 12.95
N SER A 73 -0.82 10.49 13.80
CA SER A 73 -1.31 10.47 15.19
C SER A 73 -0.44 11.27 16.15
N ALA A 74 0.80 11.59 15.77
CA ALA A 74 1.73 12.33 16.61
C ALA A 74 1.46 13.85 16.65
N SER A 75 0.67 14.37 15.71
CA SER A 75 0.39 15.79 15.59
C SER A 75 -1.07 16.03 15.96
N ALA A 76 -1.31 16.41 17.22
CA ALA A 76 -2.65 16.74 17.70
C ALA A 76 -3.28 17.85 16.85
N SER A 77 -4.54 17.64 16.44
CA SER A 77 -5.52 18.66 16.04
C SER A 77 -5.15 19.63 14.89
N ASN A 78 -4.91 19.12 13.67
CA ASN A 78 -4.87 20.01 12.49
C ASN A 78 -5.50 19.37 11.24
N PRO A 79 -6.56 19.96 10.64
CA PRO A 79 -7.26 19.38 9.48
C PRO A 79 -6.35 19.14 8.26
N ILE A 80 -5.23 19.88 8.14
CA ILE A 80 -4.21 19.65 7.09
C ILE A 80 -3.56 18.26 7.23
N ASN A 81 -3.41 17.73 8.46
CA ASN A 81 -2.90 16.38 8.67
C ASN A 81 -3.89 15.30 8.22
N ASP A 82 -5.19 15.58 8.24
CA ASP A 82 -6.20 14.63 7.80
C ASP A 82 -6.23 14.52 6.27
N ARG A 83 -6.00 15.60 5.52
CA ARG A 83 -5.89 15.51 4.05
C ARG A 83 -4.66 14.73 3.57
N ARG A 84 -3.53 14.80 4.29
CA ARG A 84 -2.35 13.98 3.97
C ARG A 84 -2.64 12.49 4.19
N LYS A 85 -3.41 12.13 5.22
CA LYS A 85 -3.90 10.76 5.44
C LYS A 85 -4.85 10.32 4.33
N LEU A 86 -5.74 11.19 3.89
CA LEU A 86 -6.65 10.89 2.78
C LEU A 86 -5.89 10.67 1.47
N LEU A 87 -4.93 11.54 1.14
CA LEU A 87 -4.15 11.41 -0.08
C LEU A 87 -3.23 10.18 -0.05
N TRP A 88 -2.39 10.05 0.98
CA TRP A 88 -1.35 9.01 1.00
C TRP A 88 -1.83 7.69 1.57
N GLY A 89 -2.70 7.72 2.59
CA GLY A 89 -3.23 6.54 3.23
C GLY A 89 -4.39 5.93 2.44
N VAL A 90 -5.51 6.66 2.37
CA VAL A 90 -6.73 6.17 1.72
C VAL A 90 -6.57 6.09 0.21
N GLY A 91 -6.12 7.16 -0.43
CA GLY A 91 -5.93 7.23 -1.88
C GLY A 91 -4.77 6.35 -2.34
N PHE A 92 -3.53 6.78 -2.08
CA PHE A 92 -2.34 6.13 -2.62
C PHE A 92 -2.17 4.70 -2.10
N CYS A 93 -1.99 4.48 -0.80
CA CYS A 93 -1.77 3.12 -0.29
C CYS A 93 -2.98 2.21 -0.53
N GLY A 94 -4.20 2.73 -0.43
CA GLY A 94 -5.43 1.96 -0.68
C GLY A 94 -5.57 1.47 -2.13
N SER A 95 -5.06 2.22 -3.12
CA SER A 95 -5.09 1.83 -4.54
C SER A 95 -3.80 1.18 -5.04
N PHE A 96 -2.68 1.48 -4.37
CA PHE A 96 -1.37 0.87 -4.59
C PHE A 96 -1.34 -0.58 -4.13
N THR A 97 -1.99 -0.90 -3.01
CA THR A 97 -2.19 -2.28 -2.58
C THR A 97 -3.47 -2.86 -3.18
N THR A 98 -3.60 -4.19 -3.21
CA THR A 98 -4.79 -4.86 -3.75
C THR A 98 -5.03 -6.21 -3.11
N PHE A 99 -6.22 -6.37 -2.51
CA PHE A 99 -6.67 -7.67 -2.03
C PHE A 99 -7.31 -8.50 -3.15
N SER A 100 -8.05 -7.88 -4.06
CA SER A 100 -8.75 -8.60 -5.14
C SER A 100 -7.80 -9.32 -6.10
N THR A 101 -6.69 -8.68 -6.51
CA THR A 101 -5.69 -9.36 -7.35
C THR A 101 -5.00 -10.48 -6.58
N PHE A 102 -4.67 -10.26 -5.29
CA PHE A 102 -4.16 -11.30 -4.41
C PHE A 102 -5.09 -12.52 -4.34
N SER A 103 -6.41 -12.33 -4.21
CA SER A 103 -7.39 -13.42 -4.18
C SER A 103 -7.41 -14.20 -5.49
N VAL A 104 -7.38 -13.51 -6.64
CA VAL A 104 -7.32 -14.15 -7.96
C VAL A 104 -6.03 -14.94 -8.15
N ASP A 105 -4.89 -14.42 -7.67
CA ASP A 105 -3.61 -15.14 -7.69
C ASP A 105 -3.70 -16.46 -6.91
N VAL A 106 -4.27 -16.41 -5.69
CA VAL A 106 -4.48 -17.61 -4.85
C VAL A 106 -5.39 -18.62 -5.55
N MET A 107 -6.55 -18.17 -6.07
CA MET A 107 -7.46 -19.03 -6.82
C MET A 107 -6.78 -19.69 -8.03
N THR A 108 -5.96 -18.92 -8.75
CA THR A 108 -5.22 -19.41 -9.91
C THR A 108 -4.18 -20.46 -9.51
N MET A 109 -3.46 -20.27 -8.40
CA MET A 109 -2.50 -21.26 -7.88
C MET A 109 -3.21 -22.55 -7.46
N LEU A 110 -4.34 -22.44 -6.75
CA LEU A 110 -5.13 -23.60 -6.34
C LEU A 110 -5.71 -24.36 -7.54
N GLY A 111 -6.23 -23.65 -8.55
CA GLY A 111 -6.71 -24.25 -9.79
C GLY A 111 -5.63 -24.99 -10.59
N LYS A 112 -4.35 -24.64 -10.39
CA LYS A 112 -3.18 -25.33 -10.96
C LYS A 112 -2.65 -26.48 -10.08
N GLY A 113 -3.35 -26.83 -8.99
CA GLY A 113 -2.90 -27.84 -8.03
C GLY A 113 -1.72 -27.42 -7.14
N GLN A 114 -1.35 -26.13 -7.14
CA GLN A 114 -0.17 -25.61 -6.43
C GLN A 114 -0.49 -25.21 -4.98
N ALA A 115 -1.05 -26.12 -4.19
CA ALA A 115 -1.56 -25.83 -2.85
C ALA A 115 -0.49 -25.24 -1.90
N THR A 116 0.70 -25.83 -1.87
CA THR A 116 1.82 -25.33 -1.04
C THR A 116 2.25 -23.92 -1.43
N ARG A 117 2.24 -23.61 -2.74
CA ARG A 117 2.56 -22.26 -3.24
C ARG A 117 1.47 -21.27 -2.85
N ALA A 118 0.20 -21.63 -3.02
CA ALA A 118 -0.93 -20.79 -2.62
C ALA A 118 -0.86 -20.47 -1.12
N PHE A 119 -0.61 -21.48 -0.28
CA PHE A 119 -0.50 -21.30 1.17
C PHE A 119 0.65 -20.36 1.57
N SER A 120 1.86 -20.59 1.01
CA SER A 120 3.01 -19.71 1.26
C SER A 120 2.76 -18.28 0.77
N TYR A 121 2.06 -18.12 -0.37
CA TYR A 121 1.68 -16.82 -0.90
C TYR A 121 0.69 -16.07 0.02
N VAL A 122 -0.33 -16.76 0.55
CA VAL A 122 -1.26 -16.22 1.56
C VAL A 122 -0.51 -15.76 2.80
N LEU A 123 0.41 -16.58 3.30
CA LEU A 123 1.19 -16.25 4.49
C LEU A 123 2.11 -15.04 4.25
N ALA A 124 2.84 -15.03 3.14
CA ALA A 124 3.74 -13.94 2.78
C ALA A 124 2.99 -12.61 2.62
N ASN A 125 1.82 -12.63 1.98
CA ASN A 125 1.02 -11.43 1.80
C ASN A 125 0.49 -10.88 3.14
N ASN A 126 -0.14 -11.73 3.96
CA ASN A 126 -0.84 -11.28 5.16
C ASN A 126 0.11 -11.04 6.33
N VAL A 127 0.96 -12.02 6.66
CA VAL A 127 1.94 -11.90 7.75
C VAL A 127 3.01 -10.90 7.38
N GLY A 128 3.52 -10.96 6.14
CA GLY A 128 4.48 -9.97 5.64
C GLY A 128 3.91 -8.56 5.67
N GLY A 129 2.66 -8.38 5.22
CA GLY A 129 1.97 -7.08 5.26
C GLY A 129 1.81 -6.55 6.69
N PHE A 130 1.35 -7.39 7.63
CA PHE A 130 1.22 -7.01 9.03
C PHE A 130 2.56 -6.61 9.67
N CYS A 131 3.58 -7.44 9.51
CA CYS A 131 4.94 -7.17 10.01
C CYS A 131 5.51 -5.88 9.40
N ALA A 132 5.30 -5.67 8.10
CA ALA A 132 5.74 -4.47 7.39
C ALA A 132 5.04 -3.21 7.91
N ALA A 133 3.72 -3.24 8.11
CA ALA A 133 2.98 -2.13 8.70
C ALA A 133 3.50 -1.78 10.11
N PHE A 134 3.75 -2.79 10.94
CA PHE A 134 4.33 -2.58 12.27
C PHE A 134 5.74 -1.97 12.20
N ALA A 135 6.58 -2.46 11.29
CA ALA A 135 7.92 -1.93 11.07
C ALA A 135 7.88 -0.46 10.62
N GLY A 136 6.99 -0.13 9.67
CA GLY A 136 6.78 1.24 9.19
C GLY A 136 6.30 2.17 10.30
N HIS A 137 5.35 1.71 11.12
CA HIS A 137 4.87 2.43 12.30
C HIS A 137 6.01 2.72 13.28
N MET A 138 6.79 1.70 13.67
CA MET A 138 7.89 1.87 14.61
C MET A 138 8.98 2.81 14.08
N MET A 139 9.32 2.70 12.79
CA MET A 139 10.29 3.58 12.15
C MET A 139 9.84 5.04 12.18
N ALA A 140 8.59 5.31 11.81
CA ALA A 140 8.02 6.65 11.85
C ALA A 140 8.08 7.24 13.27
N ARG A 141 7.71 6.46 14.31
CA ARG A 141 7.80 6.93 15.70
C ARG A 141 9.23 7.29 16.11
N ARG A 142 10.23 6.51 15.70
CA ARG A 142 11.64 6.79 16.02
C ARG A 142 12.09 8.09 15.36
N ILE A 143 11.74 8.30 14.09
CA ILE A 143 12.08 9.53 13.35
C ILE A 143 11.43 10.75 14.02
N ILE A 144 10.15 10.67 14.35
CA ILE A 144 9.42 11.78 14.98
C ILE A 144 9.99 12.13 16.34
N LYS A 145 10.29 11.13 17.19
CA LYS A 145 10.94 11.37 18.48
C LYS A 145 12.30 12.03 18.32
N GLY A 146 13.12 11.56 17.37
CA GLY A 146 14.44 12.13 17.11
C GLY A 146 14.40 13.59 16.62
N LEU A 147 13.33 13.98 15.92
CA LEU A 147 13.08 15.36 15.51
C LEU A 147 12.62 16.24 16.68
N ALA A 148 11.88 15.69 17.64
CA ALA A 148 11.40 16.43 18.82
C ALA A 148 12.47 16.63 19.90
N THR A 149 13.57 15.86 19.86
CA THR A 149 14.70 15.95 20.79
C THR A 149 15.84 16.86 20.30
N LYS A 150 15.73 17.42 19.10
CA LYS A 150 16.65 18.42 18.54
C LYS A 150 16.04 19.81 18.65
#